data_AF-A0A7K5ZZQ5-F1
#
_entry.id   AF-A0A7K5ZZQ5-F1
#
_cell.length_a   1.000
_cell.length_b   1.000
_cell.length_c   1.000
_cell.angle_alpha   90.00
_cell.angle_beta   90.00
_cell.angle_gamma   90.00
#
_symmetry.space_group_name_H-M   'P 1'
#
loop_
_entity.id
_entity.type
_entity.pdbx_description
1 polymer ?
#
loop_
_entity_poly.entity_id
_entity_poly.type
_entity_poly.pdbx_seq_one_letter_code
_entity_poly.pdbx_strand_id
1 'polypeptide(L)'
;MATFVSEKLSRLFINVRQVPQLLGPLSPSTVSSSEVPKVFWKPYIHTGYRPVQQTWRYYFSTLFQQHNEAINVWTHLVAALILLLRFQQLSQRVDFGQDLHSQPLLIIIAASITYLTFSSLAHLLQAKSEFWHYSFFFMDYVGVAVYQYGSALGHYYYAIEPSWHERVRGFYMPAAVLLAWLSCAGSCYAKYRYHQSARLLGRLCQELPSGLAYLLDISPVVHRICTAPPSARPDPALLYHKCQVLFFLIGAFFFSHPYPEKWFPGKCHFFGQSHQIFHVCLVLCTLAQIEAVVLDYESRRHIYSALQGDLAHNFSVLCLFTVTCSVLTAAYMARKVKNKLGFKEE
;
A
#
# COMPACT_ATOMS: atom_id res chain seq x y z
N MET A 1 6.70 -24.74 36.54
CA MET A 1 7.33 -23.81 35.57
C MET A 1 6.32 -23.21 34.58
N ALA A 2 5.32 -23.97 34.12
CA ALA A 2 4.24 -23.46 33.23
C ALA A 2 3.27 -22.46 33.89
N THR A 3 3.03 -22.55 35.19
CA THR A 3 2.14 -21.63 35.95
C THR A 3 2.75 -20.24 36.16
N PHE A 4 4.08 -20.14 36.28
CA PHE A 4 4.78 -18.87 36.48
C PHE A 4 4.87 -18.02 35.19
N VAL A 5 4.84 -18.67 34.02
CA VAL A 5 4.84 -18.00 32.71
C VAL A 5 3.46 -17.39 32.41
N SER A 6 2.38 -18.07 32.79
CA SER A 6 1.02 -17.54 32.65
C SER A 6 0.77 -16.30 33.52
N GLU A 7 1.40 -16.22 34.70
CA GLU A 7 1.25 -15.09 35.62
C GLU A 7 2.12 -13.88 35.21
N LYS A 8 3.27 -14.10 34.56
CA LYS A 8 4.05 -13.01 33.94
C LYS A 8 3.40 -12.47 32.67
N LEU A 9 2.76 -13.33 31.87
CA LEU A 9 1.99 -12.90 30.69
C LEU A 9 0.73 -12.12 31.11
N SER A 10 0.02 -12.53 32.16
CA SER A 10 -1.12 -11.75 32.66
C SER A 10 -0.69 -10.37 33.20
N ARG A 11 0.47 -10.26 33.86
CA ARG A 11 1.04 -8.97 34.28
C ARG A 11 1.49 -8.08 33.12
N LEU A 12 1.93 -8.64 31.98
CA LEU A 12 2.22 -7.88 30.76
C LEU A 12 0.93 -7.34 30.08
N PHE A 13 -0.19 -8.08 30.17
CA PHE A 13 -1.49 -7.63 29.66
C PHE A 13 -2.23 -6.64 30.57
N ILE A 14 -1.87 -6.58 31.87
CA ILE A 14 -2.53 -5.68 32.83
C ILE A 14 -2.16 -4.20 32.65
N ASN A 15 -1.05 -3.87 31.98
CA ASN A 15 -0.66 -2.46 31.76
C ASN A 15 -1.31 -1.78 30.54
N VAL A 16 -2.02 -2.51 29.67
CA VAL A 16 -2.75 -1.90 28.54
C VAL A 16 -4.06 -1.23 29.00
N ARG A 17 -4.57 -1.61 30.19
CA ARG A 17 -5.76 -0.97 30.80
C ARG A 17 -5.48 0.37 31.48
N GLN A 18 -4.22 0.77 31.66
CA GLN A 18 -3.87 2.06 32.26
C GLN A 18 -3.61 3.17 31.23
N VAL A 19 -3.33 2.82 29.97
CA VAL A 19 -3.23 3.81 28.86
C VAL A 19 -4.52 4.63 28.65
N PRO A 20 -5.75 4.07 28.81
CA PRO A 20 -6.99 4.83 28.67
C PRO A 20 -7.17 5.95 29.70
N GLN A 21 -6.51 5.90 30.86
CA GLN A 21 -6.70 6.91 31.91
C GLN A 21 -6.01 8.25 31.59
N LEU A 22 -5.02 8.26 30.68
CA LEU A 22 -4.40 9.50 30.19
C LEU A 22 -5.20 10.19 29.06
N LEU A 23 -6.22 9.52 28.49
CA LEU A 23 -6.85 9.93 27.23
C LEU A 23 -8.26 10.53 27.35
N GLY A 24 -8.77 10.71 28.58
CA GLY A 24 -10.12 11.23 28.80
C GLY A 24 -11.20 10.16 28.69
N PRO A 25 -12.50 10.50 28.88
CA PRO A 25 -13.58 9.53 28.98
C PRO A 25 -13.65 8.62 27.74
N LEU A 26 -14.03 7.35 27.96
CA LEU A 26 -14.27 6.35 26.92
C LEU A 26 -15.05 6.98 25.78
N SER A 27 -14.35 7.17 24.67
CA SER A 27 -14.87 7.75 23.43
C SER A 27 -16.15 7.03 23.00
N PRO A 28 -17.13 7.73 22.39
CA PRO A 28 -18.42 7.15 22.01
C PRO A 28 -18.22 5.83 21.25
N SER A 29 -19.04 4.84 21.63
CA SER A 29 -19.10 3.53 21.00
C SER A 29 -19.28 3.66 19.49
N THR A 30 -18.72 2.71 18.74
CA THR A 30 -18.97 2.62 17.30
C THR A 30 -20.47 2.63 16.98
N VAL A 31 -20.83 3.19 15.85
CA VAL A 31 -22.21 3.37 15.38
C VAL A 31 -22.56 2.41 14.24
N SER A 32 -23.87 2.27 13.99
CA SER A 32 -24.42 1.52 12.86
C SER A 32 -24.18 2.25 11.53
N SER A 33 -24.22 1.52 10.41
CA SER A 33 -24.19 2.11 9.07
C SER A 33 -25.30 3.14 8.84
N SER A 34 -26.46 2.98 9.51
CA SER A 34 -27.59 3.92 9.39
C SER A 34 -27.28 5.32 9.94
N GLU A 35 -26.27 5.44 10.81
CA GLU A 35 -25.92 6.68 11.50
C GLU A 35 -24.76 7.43 10.81
N VAL A 36 -24.19 6.86 9.74
CA VAL A 36 -23.12 7.49 8.96
C VAL A 36 -23.55 7.73 7.51
N PRO A 37 -23.06 8.78 6.86
CA PRO A 37 -23.34 9.03 5.44
C PRO A 37 -23.00 7.83 4.54
N LYS A 38 -23.75 7.67 3.44
CA LYS A 38 -23.62 6.53 2.52
C LYS A 38 -22.22 6.34 1.93
N VAL A 39 -21.42 7.41 1.86
CA VAL A 39 -20.02 7.35 1.38
C VAL A 39 -19.13 6.46 2.24
N PHE A 40 -19.47 6.30 3.53
CA PHE A 40 -18.71 5.48 4.46
C PHE A 40 -19.08 3.99 4.38
N TRP A 41 -20.21 3.66 3.76
CA TRP A 41 -20.77 2.31 3.81
C TRP A 41 -19.88 1.31 3.08
N LYS A 42 -19.51 0.24 3.78
CA LYS A 42 -18.87 -0.95 3.19
C LYS A 42 -19.90 -2.05 2.96
N PRO A 43 -19.85 -2.75 1.81
CA PRO A 43 -20.71 -3.92 1.56
C PRO A 43 -20.61 -4.92 2.72
N TYR A 44 -21.75 -5.47 3.15
CA TYR A 44 -21.85 -6.51 4.19
C TYR A 44 -21.39 -6.11 5.61
N ILE A 45 -21.02 -4.84 5.83
CA ILE A 45 -20.62 -4.29 7.13
C ILE A 45 -21.70 -3.36 7.67
N HIS A 46 -22.39 -3.78 8.73
CA HIS A 46 -23.55 -3.05 9.27
C HIS A 46 -23.25 -2.24 10.54
N THR A 47 -22.17 -2.55 11.27
CA THR A 47 -21.76 -1.81 12.48
C THR A 47 -20.23 -1.71 12.58
N GLY A 48 -19.74 -1.03 13.61
CA GLY A 48 -18.32 -0.80 13.85
C GLY A 48 -17.79 0.50 13.25
N TYR A 49 -18.67 1.36 12.72
CA TYR A 49 -18.30 2.65 12.15
C TYR A 49 -17.98 3.65 13.27
N ARG A 50 -17.10 4.61 12.99
CA ARG A 50 -16.82 5.70 13.94
C ARG A 50 -17.76 6.88 13.67
N PRO A 51 -18.34 7.51 14.71
CA PRO A 51 -19.07 8.77 14.58
C PRO A 51 -18.29 9.80 13.75
N VAL A 52 -19.00 10.51 12.88
CA VAL A 52 -18.42 11.58 12.06
C VAL A 52 -18.30 12.90 12.84
N GLN A 53 -17.60 13.87 12.27
CA GLN A 53 -17.47 15.25 12.78
C GLN A 53 -16.80 15.41 14.16
N GLN A 54 -16.24 14.33 14.73
CA GLN A 54 -15.46 14.40 15.97
C GLN A 54 -14.16 15.21 15.82
N THR A 55 -13.47 15.48 16.94
CA THR A 55 -12.17 16.16 16.96
C THR A 55 -11.07 15.29 16.33
N TRP A 56 -9.95 15.87 15.90
CA TRP A 56 -8.81 15.09 15.42
C TRP A 56 -8.24 14.17 16.51
N ARG A 57 -8.17 14.67 17.76
CA ARG A 57 -7.74 13.88 18.93
C ARG A 57 -8.57 12.61 19.10
N TYR A 58 -9.89 12.68 18.86
CA TYR A 58 -10.74 11.51 18.86
C TYR A 58 -10.25 10.44 17.88
N TYR A 59 -10.04 10.77 16.60
CA TYR A 59 -9.63 9.77 15.60
C TYR A 59 -8.25 9.18 15.89
N PHE A 60 -7.28 9.98 16.33
CA PHE A 60 -5.98 9.45 16.76
C PHE A 60 -6.11 8.52 17.98
N SER A 61 -6.98 8.84 18.94
CA SER A 61 -7.24 7.96 20.09
C SER A 61 -7.90 6.64 19.69
N THR A 62 -8.61 6.59 18.56
CA THR A 62 -9.25 5.36 18.05
C THR A 62 -8.26 4.33 17.53
N LEU A 63 -6.96 4.69 17.39
CA LEU A 63 -5.91 3.75 17.00
C LEU A 63 -5.88 2.50 17.88
N PHE A 64 -6.18 2.63 19.17
CA PHE A 64 -6.20 1.52 20.13
C PHE A 64 -7.62 1.04 20.47
N GLN A 65 -8.61 1.40 19.66
CA GLN A 65 -10.01 1.04 19.87
C GLN A 65 -10.48 0.04 18.81
N GLN A 66 -11.47 -0.77 19.15
CA GLN A 66 -12.07 -1.69 18.20
C GLN A 66 -13.07 -0.94 17.30
N HIS A 67 -12.81 -0.93 16.00
CA HIS A 67 -13.70 -0.41 14.97
C HIS A 67 -13.48 -1.17 13.65
N ASN A 68 -14.37 -1.00 12.67
CA ASN A 68 -14.38 -1.76 11.42
C ASN A 68 -13.15 -1.52 10.51
N GLU A 69 -12.35 -0.49 10.80
CA GLU A 69 -11.11 -0.15 10.10
C GLU A 69 -9.84 -0.51 10.90
N ALA A 70 -9.95 -0.95 12.16
CA ALA A 70 -8.81 -1.03 13.07
C ALA A 70 -7.69 -1.94 12.51
N ILE A 71 -8.05 -3.12 11.98
CA ILE A 71 -7.09 -4.04 11.38
C ILE A 71 -6.47 -3.47 10.09
N ASN A 72 -7.25 -2.73 9.30
CA ASN A 72 -6.72 -2.07 8.08
C ASN A 72 -5.64 -1.04 8.45
N VAL A 73 -5.82 -0.31 9.56
CA VAL A 73 -4.82 0.62 10.10
C VAL A 73 -3.59 -0.13 10.59
N TRP A 74 -3.77 -1.11 11.49
CA TRP A 74 -2.67 -1.80 12.15
C TRP A 74 -1.80 -2.63 11.20
N THR A 75 -2.39 -3.31 10.22
CA THR A 75 -1.65 -4.10 9.23
C THR A 75 -0.60 -3.26 8.50
N HIS A 76 -0.99 -2.09 7.97
CA HIS A 76 -0.07 -1.21 7.26
C HIS A 76 0.83 -0.39 8.20
N LEU A 77 0.34 0.02 9.38
CA LEU A 77 1.18 0.73 10.36
C LEU A 77 2.35 -0.12 10.83
N VAL A 78 2.10 -1.38 11.21
CA VAL A 78 3.15 -2.30 11.65
C VAL A 78 4.16 -2.56 10.54
N ALA A 79 3.68 -2.76 9.31
CA ALA A 79 4.55 -2.94 8.15
C ALA A 79 5.44 -1.71 7.88
N ALA A 80 4.90 -0.49 8.00
CA ALA A 80 5.68 0.74 7.86
C ALA A 80 6.80 0.82 8.91
N LEU A 81 6.50 0.46 10.17
CA LEU A 81 7.50 0.41 11.24
C LEU A 81 8.57 -0.67 10.99
N ILE A 82 8.18 -1.85 10.51
CA ILE A 82 9.13 -2.92 10.12
C ILE A 82 10.07 -2.41 9.01
N LEU A 83 9.54 -1.76 7.98
CA LEU A 83 10.36 -1.22 6.89
C LEU A 83 11.24 -0.04 7.32
N LEU A 84 10.80 0.79 8.27
CA LEU A 84 11.64 1.83 8.88
C LEU A 84 12.82 1.22 9.62
N LEU A 85 12.60 0.16 10.41
CA LEU A 85 13.67 -0.57 11.08
C LEU A 85 14.60 -1.26 10.06
N ARG A 86 14.04 -1.84 8.99
CA ARG A 86 14.82 -2.45 7.91
C ARG A 86 15.68 -1.41 7.18
N PHE A 87 15.14 -0.23 6.91
CA PHE A 87 15.87 0.88 6.33
C PHE A 87 17.02 1.34 7.22
N GLN A 88 16.79 1.46 8.54
CA GLN A 88 17.85 1.79 9.50
C GLN A 88 18.98 0.74 9.51
N GLN A 89 18.66 -0.55 9.38
CA GLN A 89 19.68 -1.59 9.27
C GLN A 89 20.44 -1.50 7.93
N LEU A 90 19.74 -1.21 6.83
CA LEU A 90 20.34 -1.05 5.52
C LEU A 90 21.26 0.18 5.46
N SER A 91 20.89 1.30 6.08
CA SER A 91 21.71 2.52 6.07
C SER A 91 23.03 2.38 6.83
N GLN A 92 23.19 1.35 7.67
CA GLN A 92 24.46 1.02 8.32
C GLN A 92 25.45 0.32 7.38
N ARG A 93 24.99 -0.26 6.27
CA ARG A 93 25.80 -1.09 5.37
C ARG A 93 25.77 -0.66 3.90
N VAL A 94 24.79 0.16 3.50
CA VAL A 94 24.64 0.70 2.15
C VAL A 94 24.91 2.21 2.19
N ASP A 95 25.83 2.66 1.33
CA ASP A 95 26.11 4.09 1.16
C ASP A 95 25.09 4.73 0.21
N PHE A 96 23.96 5.16 0.77
CA PHE A 96 22.92 5.87 0.02
C PHE A 96 23.33 7.28 -0.47
N GLY A 97 24.47 7.81 -0.02
CA GLY A 97 24.95 9.14 -0.40
C GLY A 97 25.86 9.11 -1.62
N GLN A 98 26.81 8.17 -1.67
CA GLN A 98 27.85 8.11 -2.70
C GLN A 98 27.62 7.01 -3.74
N ASP A 99 26.99 5.88 -3.37
CA ASP A 99 26.75 4.80 -4.33
C ASP A 99 25.53 5.12 -5.20
N LEU A 100 25.75 5.56 -6.44
CA LEU A 100 24.68 5.84 -7.40
C LEU A 100 23.74 4.64 -7.63
N HIS A 101 24.25 3.42 -7.51
CA HIS A 101 23.45 2.20 -7.66
C HIS A 101 22.55 1.89 -6.47
N SER A 102 22.68 2.61 -5.35
CA SER A 102 21.80 2.48 -4.19
C SER A 102 20.56 3.39 -4.27
N GLN A 103 20.54 4.37 -5.17
CA GLN A 103 19.43 5.32 -5.32
C GLN A 103 18.09 4.63 -5.68
N PRO A 104 18.03 3.67 -6.62
CA PRO A 104 16.80 2.93 -6.90
C PRO A 104 16.28 2.14 -5.68
N LEU A 105 17.19 1.57 -4.88
CA LEU A 105 16.87 0.89 -3.62
C LEU A 105 16.29 1.86 -2.58
N LEU A 106 16.85 3.07 -2.46
CA LEU A 106 16.29 4.12 -1.60
C LEU A 106 14.87 4.49 -2.04
N ILE A 107 14.66 4.68 -3.34
CA ILE A 107 13.35 5.04 -3.91
C ILE A 107 12.30 3.98 -3.58
N ILE A 108 12.56 2.69 -3.83
CA ILE A 108 11.57 1.64 -3.56
C ILE A 108 11.28 1.49 -2.05
N ILE A 109 12.27 1.63 -1.18
CA ILE A 109 12.07 1.58 0.28
C ILE A 109 11.24 2.79 0.75
N ALA A 110 11.59 3.99 0.32
CA ALA A 110 10.85 5.21 0.66
C ALA A 110 9.42 5.16 0.12
N ALA A 111 9.23 4.69 -1.11
CA ALA A 111 7.92 4.50 -1.71
C ALA A 111 7.07 3.46 -0.95
N SER A 112 7.69 2.36 -0.51
CA SER A 112 7.06 1.32 0.31
C SER A 112 6.56 1.87 1.66
N ILE A 113 7.42 2.60 2.38
CA ILE A 113 7.04 3.24 3.65
C ILE A 113 5.94 4.29 3.43
N THR A 114 6.03 5.06 2.34
CA THR A 114 5.08 6.13 2.02
C THR A 114 3.68 5.56 1.78
N TYR A 115 3.52 4.53 0.93
CA TYR A 115 2.17 3.99 0.67
C TYR A 115 1.56 3.36 1.92
N LEU A 116 2.34 2.61 2.71
CA LEU A 116 1.86 2.00 3.95
C LEU A 116 1.39 3.08 4.94
N THR A 117 2.15 4.17 5.04
CA THR A 117 1.82 5.29 5.92
C THR A 117 0.55 6.00 5.44
N PHE A 118 0.44 6.33 4.16
CA PHE A 118 -0.74 6.99 3.60
C PHE A 118 -1.99 6.14 3.73
N SER A 119 -1.89 4.83 3.48
CA SER A 119 -2.98 3.89 3.66
C SER A 119 -3.43 3.78 5.12
N SER A 120 -2.47 3.64 6.06
CA SER A 120 -2.76 3.62 7.50
C SER A 120 -3.48 4.90 7.96
N LEU A 121 -2.96 6.07 7.55
CA LEU A 121 -3.59 7.36 7.82
C LEU A 121 -4.98 7.46 7.21
N ALA A 122 -5.19 6.94 6.00
CA ALA A 122 -6.49 6.97 5.36
C ALA A 122 -7.53 6.16 6.13
N HIS A 123 -7.21 4.92 6.49
CA HIS A 123 -8.11 4.10 7.29
C HIS A 123 -8.32 4.67 8.70
N LEU A 124 -7.33 5.35 9.28
CA LEU A 124 -7.44 5.95 10.61
C LEU A 124 -8.28 7.24 10.59
N LEU A 125 -8.14 8.10 9.58
CA LEU A 125 -8.65 9.47 9.62
C LEU A 125 -9.86 9.73 8.71
N GLN A 126 -10.19 8.81 7.79
CA GLN A 126 -11.27 9.00 6.81
C GLN A 126 -12.63 9.33 7.43
N ALA A 127 -12.92 8.85 8.64
CA ALA A 127 -14.23 9.02 9.29
C ALA A 127 -14.52 10.48 9.72
N LYS A 128 -13.56 11.40 9.62
CA LYS A 128 -13.69 12.81 10.04
C LYS A 128 -14.91 13.53 9.42
N SER A 129 -15.06 13.44 8.10
CA SER A 129 -16.18 14.01 7.34
C SER A 129 -16.17 13.44 5.92
N GLU A 130 -17.23 13.67 5.12
CA GLU A 130 -17.24 13.23 3.71
C GLU A 130 -16.02 13.77 2.94
N PHE A 131 -15.65 15.04 3.14
CA PHE A 131 -14.49 15.64 2.47
C PHE A 131 -13.18 14.92 2.82
N TRP A 132 -12.94 14.67 4.11
CA TRP A 132 -11.71 14.02 4.57
C TRP A 132 -11.67 12.55 4.17
N HIS A 133 -12.82 11.87 4.08
CA HIS A 133 -12.90 10.54 3.51
C HIS A 133 -12.29 10.48 2.12
N TYR A 134 -12.73 11.34 1.19
CA TYR A 134 -12.16 11.38 -0.16
C TYR A 134 -10.69 11.79 -0.14
N SER A 135 -10.35 12.87 0.56
CA SER A 135 -8.98 13.43 0.55
C SER A 135 -7.93 12.43 1.02
N PHE A 136 -8.20 11.70 2.10
CA PHE A 136 -7.26 10.69 2.59
C PHE A 136 -7.16 9.48 1.67
N PHE A 137 -8.25 9.00 1.06
CA PHE A 137 -8.17 7.93 0.08
C PHE A 137 -7.48 8.38 -1.22
N PHE A 138 -7.57 9.66 -1.62
CA PHE A 138 -6.77 10.18 -2.72
C PHE A 138 -5.28 10.18 -2.39
N MET A 139 -4.90 10.51 -1.15
CA MET A 139 -3.52 10.38 -0.69
C MET A 139 -3.06 8.92 -0.69
N ASP A 140 -3.89 7.98 -0.25
CA ASP A 140 -3.61 6.55 -0.33
C ASP A 140 -3.30 6.12 -1.78
N TYR A 141 -4.11 6.56 -2.75
CA TYR A 141 -3.88 6.27 -4.17
C TYR A 141 -2.60 6.90 -4.72
N VAL A 142 -2.20 8.09 -4.24
CA VAL A 142 -0.87 8.66 -4.54
C VAL A 142 0.22 7.74 -4.00
N GLY A 143 0.10 7.27 -2.76
CA GLY A 143 1.04 6.33 -2.16
C GLY A 143 1.20 5.07 -3.00
N VAL A 144 0.08 4.46 -3.40
CA VAL A 144 0.07 3.26 -4.26
C VAL A 144 0.77 3.52 -5.60
N ALA A 145 0.52 4.65 -6.26
CA ALA A 145 1.18 4.98 -7.53
C ALA A 145 2.70 5.20 -7.37
N VAL A 146 3.13 5.83 -6.29
CA VAL A 146 4.56 6.01 -5.99
C VAL A 146 5.23 4.66 -5.71
N TYR A 147 4.57 3.77 -4.97
CA TYR A 147 5.04 2.40 -4.75
C TYR A 147 5.10 1.59 -6.05
N GLN A 148 4.09 1.70 -6.91
CA GLN A 148 4.05 1.03 -8.22
C GLN A 148 5.27 1.44 -9.07
N TYR A 149 5.56 2.74 -9.16
CA TYR A 149 6.79 3.22 -9.81
C TYR A 149 8.06 2.66 -9.16
N GLY A 150 8.18 2.72 -7.83
CA GLY A 150 9.34 2.20 -7.10
C GLY A 150 9.55 0.70 -7.31
N SER A 151 8.47 -0.07 -7.36
CA SER A 151 8.44 -1.50 -7.68
C SER A 151 8.95 -1.76 -9.09
N ALA A 152 8.40 -1.04 -10.09
CA ALA A 152 8.84 -1.14 -11.48
C ALA A 152 10.34 -0.85 -11.61
N LEU A 153 10.80 0.21 -10.97
CA LEU A 153 12.21 0.62 -10.94
C LEU A 153 13.08 -0.45 -10.30
N GLY A 154 12.71 -0.99 -9.14
CA GLY A 154 13.48 -2.03 -8.45
C GLY A 154 13.65 -3.28 -9.32
N HIS A 155 12.59 -3.75 -9.97
CA HIS A 155 12.67 -4.90 -10.87
C HIS A 155 13.48 -4.62 -12.13
N TYR A 156 13.27 -3.45 -12.75
CA TYR A 156 14.01 -3.05 -13.94
C TYR A 156 15.50 -2.87 -13.67
N TYR A 157 15.85 -2.33 -12.51
CA TYR A 157 17.22 -2.01 -12.18
C TYR A 157 17.99 -3.25 -11.70
N TYR A 158 17.44 -4.00 -10.75
CA TYR A 158 18.17 -5.07 -10.06
C TYR A 158 17.81 -6.49 -10.52
N ALA A 159 16.54 -6.73 -10.86
CA ALA A 159 16.05 -8.08 -11.13
C ALA A 159 16.11 -8.47 -12.62
N ILE A 160 16.17 -7.51 -13.53
CA ILE A 160 16.09 -7.76 -14.97
C ILE A 160 17.24 -8.64 -15.49
N GLU A 161 16.93 -9.49 -16.46
CA GLU A 161 17.92 -10.25 -17.22
C GLU A 161 18.34 -9.49 -18.49
N PRO A 162 19.60 -9.59 -18.95
CA PRO A 162 20.08 -8.89 -20.14
C PRO A 162 19.18 -9.11 -21.37
N SER A 163 18.73 -10.35 -21.59
CA SER A 163 17.86 -10.71 -22.71
C SER A 163 16.46 -10.08 -22.63
N TRP A 164 15.97 -9.73 -21.44
CA TRP A 164 14.71 -9.00 -21.28
C TRP A 164 14.94 -7.50 -21.43
N HIS A 165 16.03 -6.99 -20.84
CA HIS A 165 16.42 -5.59 -20.92
C HIS A 165 16.52 -5.11 -22.37
N GLU A 166 17.15 -5.88 -23.26
CA GLU A 166 17.25 -5.54 -24.70
C GLU A 166 15.90 -5.28 -25.36
N ARG A 167 14.84 -5.99 -24.94
CA ARG A 167 13.49 -5.88 -25.51
C ARG A 167 12.71 -4.70 -24.96
N VAL A 168 12.90 -4.36 -23.68
CA VAL A 168 12.02 -3.41 -22.97
C VAL A 168 12.67 -2.07 -22.65
N ARG A 169 14.00 -1.94 -22.76
CA ARG A 169 14.76 -0.74 -22.34
C ARG A 169 14.25 0.58 -22.91
N GLY A 170 13.67 0.57 -24.11
CA GLY A 170 13.18 1.79 -24.78
C GLY A 170 11.88 2.36 -24.22
N PHE A 171 11.06 1.54 -23.54
CA PHE A 171 9.72 1.97 -23.12
C PHE A 171 9.34 1.62 -21.69
N TYR A 172 10.06 0.70 -21.03
CA TYR A 172 9.66 0.15 -19.73
C TYR A 172 9.41 1.24 -18.68
N MET A 173 10.39 2.12 -18.43
CA MET A 173 10.28 3.14 -17.39
C MET A 173 9.28 4.26 -17.74
N PRO A 174 9.26 4.82 -18.97
CA PRO A 174 8.19 5.74 -19.38
C PRO A 174 6.78 5.15 -19.26
N ALA A 175 6.61 3.89 -19.65
CA ALA A 175 5.33 3.20 -19.51
C ALA A 175 4.94 2.98 -18.04
N ALA A 176 5.89 2.62 -17.18
CA ALA A 176 5.67 2.47 -15.74
C ALA A 176 5.20 3.79 -15.10
N VAL A 177 5.81 4.92 -15.45
CA VAL A 177 5.39 6.26 -15.00
C VAL A 177 3.97 6.58 -15.46
N LEU A 178 3.67 6.37 -16.74
CA LEU A 178 2.35 6.63 -17.30
C LEU A 178 1.28 5.78 -16.61
N LEU A 179 1.54 4.47 -16.44
CA LEU A 179 0.60 3.53 -15.83
C LEU A 179 0.43 3.79 -14.32
N ALA A 180 1.48 4.20 -13.61
CA ALA A 180 1.40 4.64 -12.21
C ALA A 180 0.50 5.87 -12.06
N TRP A 181 0.70 6.90 -12.87
CA TRP A 181 -0.16 8.09 -12.86
C TRP A 181 -1.61 7.75 -13.26
N LEU A 182 -1.82 6.94 -14.30
CA LEU A 182 -3.16 6.50 -14.70
C LEU A 182 -3.86 5.68 -13.62
N SER A 183 -3.13 4.85 -12.88
CA SER A 183 -3.66 4.11 -11.73
C SER A 183 -4.14 5.05 -10.61
N CYS A 184 -3.36 6.08 -10.28
CA CYS A 184 -3.78 7.12 -9.34
C CYS A 184 -5.01 7.89 -9.84
N ALA A 185 -4.94 8.39 -11.08
CA ALA A 185 -6.01 9.20 -11.67
C ALA A 185 -7.32 8.41 -11.79
N GLY A 186 -7.23 7.17 -12.26
CA GLY A 186 -8.32 6.23 -12.36
C GLY A 186 -8.96 5.92 -11.01
N SER A 187 -8.15 5.64 -9.98
CA SER A 187 -8.64 5.38 -8.61
C SER A 187 -9.31 6.60 -7.99
N CYS A 188 -8.72 7.79 -8.13
CA CYS A 188 -9.32 9.04 -7.67
C CYS A 188 -10.68 9.30 -8.37
N TYR A 189 -10.73 9.11 -9.69
CA TYR A 189 -11.94 9.28 -10.47
C TYR A 189 -13.03 8.27 -10.09
N ALA A 190 -12.67 6.99 -9.99
CA ALA A 190 -13.57 5.91 -9.59
C ALA A 190 -14.19 6.18 -8.21
N LYS A 191 -13.37 6.59 -7.23
CA LYS A 191 -13.83 6.94 -5.88
C LYS A 191 -14.80 8.14 -5.92
N TYR A 192 -14.47 9.19 -6.66
CA TYR A 192 -15.35 10.36 -6.84
C TYR A 192 -16.72 10.01 -7.46
N ARG A 193 -16.77 9.00 -8.34
CA ARG A 193 -17.97 8.57 -9.08
C ARG A 193 -18.71 7.39 -8.46
N TYR A 194 -18.20 6.78 -7.38
CA TYR A 194 -18.68 5.52 -6.81
C TYR A 194 -20.21 5.43 -6.60
N HIS A 195 -20.87 6.54 -6.23
CA HIS A 195 -22.34 6.57 -6.00
C HIS A 195 -23.19 6.97 -7.23
N GLN A 196 -22.60 7.42 -8.33
CA GLN A 196 -23.32 8.00 -9.48
C GLN A 196 -23.42 7.04 -10.69
N SER A 197 -23.99 5.85 -10.48
CA SER A 197 -24.58 5.01 -11.56
C SER A 197 -23.66 4.33 -12.60
N ALA A 198 -22.32 4.45 -12.56
CA ALA A 198 -21.44 3.76 -13.52
C ALA A 198 -20.43 2.81 -12.84
N ARG A 199 -20.92 1.83 -12.06
CA ARG A 199 -20.08 0.88 -11.29
C ARG A 199 -19.07 0.14 -12.17
N LEU A 200 -19.45 -0.21 -13.40
CA LEU A 200 -18.56 -0.89 -14.34
C LEU A 200 -17.44 0.04 -14.85
N LEU A 201 -17.79 1.26 -15.27
CA LEU A 201 -16.80 2.23 -15.73
C LEU A 201 -15.83 2.62 -14.61
N GLY A 202 -16.32 2.81 -13.38
CA GLY A 202 -15.47 3.10 -12.22
C GLY A 202 -14.49 1.96 -11.93
N ARG A 203 -14.93 0.70 -12.00
CA ARG A 203 -14.04 -0.47 -11.88
C ARG A 203 -13.02 -0.53 -13.00
N LEU A 204 -13.43 -0.35 -14.26
CA LEU A 204 -12.50 -0.34 -15.40
C LEU A 204 -11.46 0.77 -15.29
N CYS A 205 -11.86 1.98 -14.90
CA CYS A 205 -10.92 3.10 -14.68
C CYS A 205 -9.92 2.81 -13.56
N GLN A 206 -10.30 2.06 -12.54
CA GLN A 206 -9.44 1.74 -11.40
C GLN A 206 -8.56 0.51 -11.67
N GLU A 207 -9.16 -0.61 -12.06
CA GLU A 207 -8.49 -1.91 -12.12
C GLU A 207 -7.66 -2.10 -13.39
N LEU A 208 -8.07 -1.54 -14.53
CA LEU A 208 -7.36 -1.76 -15.80
C LEU A 208 -5.95 -1.14 -15.80
N PRO A 209 -5.74 0.14 -15.43
CA PRO A 209 -4.39 0.70 -15.39
C PRO A 209 -3.48 -0.03 -14.40
N SER A 210 -3.99 -0.40 -13.22
CA SER A 210 -3.22 -1.13 -12.21
C SER A 210 -2.88 -2.56 -12.64
N GLY A 211 -3.80 -3.24 -13.35
CA GLY A 211 -3.54 -4.55 -13.92
C GLY A 211 -2.47 -4.51 -15.01
N LEU A 212 -2.56 -3.55 -15.94
CA LEU A 212 -1.54 -3.35 -16.98
C LEU A 212 -0.19 -2.96 -16.37
N ALA A 213 -0.18 -2.12 -15.35
CA ALA A 213 1.03 -1.77 -14.62
C ALA A 213 1.67 -2.98 -13.98
N TYR A 214 0.89 -3.81 -13.27
CA TYR A 214 1.41 -5.01 -12.64
C TYR A 214 2.05 -5.96 -13.68
N LEU A 215 1.41 -6.17 -14.83
CA LEU A 215 1.94 -7.00 -15.91
C LEU A 215 3.28 -6.47 -16.44
N LEU A 216 3.41 -5.15 -16.61
CA LEU A 216 4.66 -4.52 -17.00
C LEU A 216 5.72 -4.68 -15.90
N ASP A 217 5.38 -4.26 -14.69
CA ASP A 217 6.29 -4.17 -13.54
C ASP A 217 6.86 -5.53 -13.13
N ILE A 218 6.05 -6.59 -13.21
CA ILE A 218 6.49 -7.93 -12.83
C ILE A 218 7.19 -8.69 -13.96
N SER A 219 7.14 -8.17 -15.20
CA SER A 219 7.72 -8.85 -16.37
C SER A 219 9.21 -9.20 -16.25
N PRO A 220 10.10 -8.37 -15.65
CA PRO A 220 11.51 -8.74 -15.48
C PRO A 220 11.66 -9.95 -14.54
N VAL A 221 10.87 -9.96 -13.45
CA VAL A 221 10.88 -11.02 -12.44
C VAL A 221 10.30 -12.32 -13.02
N VAL A 222 9.17 -12.26 -13.73
CA VAL A 222 8.57 -13.43 -14.39
C VAL A 222 9.52 -14.00 -15.42
N HIS A 223 10.13 -13.16 -16.28
CA HIS A 223 11.13 -13.62 -17.24
C HIS A 223 12.26 -14.36 -16.52
N ARG A 224 12.86 -13.75 -15.49
CA ARG A 224 13.95 -14.38 -14.72
C ARG A 224 13.53 -15.71 -14.09
N ILE A 225 12.33 -15.80 -13.49
CA ILE A 225 11.81 -17.05 -12.92
C ILE A 225 11.70 -18.15 -13.99
N CYS A 226 11.27 -17.79 -15.21
CA CYS A 226 11.08 -18.73 -16.31
C CYS A 226 12.38 -19.13 -17.02
N THR A 227 13.39 -18.24 -17.04
CA THR A 227 14.67 -18.49 -17.73
C THR A 227 15.79 -18.91 -16.80
N ALA A 228 15.57 -18.91 -15.48
CA ALA A 228 16.57 -19.35 -14.51
C ALA A 228 16.97 -20.81 -14.79
N PRO A 229 18.25 -21.09 -15.11
CA PRO A 229 18.69 -22.45 -15.32
C PRO A 229 18.57 -23.24 -14.00
N PRO A 230 18.42 -24.58 -14.04
CA PRO A 230 18.59 -25.43 -12.87
C PRO A 230 20.02 -25.25 -12.34
N SER A 231 20.20 -24.36 -11.35
CA SER A 231 21.52 -23.97 -10.88
C SER A 231 22.01 -24.90 -9.77
N ALA A 232 23.31 -25.21 -9.77
CA ALA A 232 23.97 -25.96 -8.69
C ALA A 232 24.02 -25.17 -7.36
N ARG A 233 23.82 -23.84 -7.41
CA ARG A 233 23.67 -22.97 -6.23
C ARG A 233 22.28 -22.31 -6.23
N PRO A 234 21.54 -22.36 -5.12
CA PRO A 234 20.24 -21.70 -5.03
C PRO A 234 20.39 -20.18 -5.05
N ASP A 235 19.55 -19.51 -5.83
CA ASP A 235 19.37 -18.06 -5.81
C ASP A 235 18.26 -17.70 -4.81
N PRO A 236 18.59 -17.18 -3.62
CA PRO A 236 17.59 -16.88 -2.60
C PRO A 236 16.63 -15.75 -3.01
N ALA A 237 17.04 -14.81 -3.87
CA ALA A 237 16.19 -13.72 -4.32
C ALA A 237 14.99 -14.24 -5.13
N LEU A 238 15.19 -15.30 -5.92
CA LEU A 238 14.10 -15.93 -6.69
C LEU A 238 12.99 -16.51 -5.82
N LEU A 239 13.31 -17.04 -4.64
CA LEU A 239 12.28 -17.52 -3.71
C LEU A 239 11.39 -16.38 -3.23
N TYR A 240 12.00 -15.27 -2.81
CA TYR A 240 11.28 -14.09 -2.37
C TYR A 240 10.46 -13.44 -3.49
N HIS A 241 10.98 -13.39 -4.72
CA HIS A 241 10.21 -12.95 -5.88
C HIS A 241 9.02 -13.86 -6.20
N LYS A 242 9.15 -15.19 -6.07
CA LYS A 242 8.02 -16.12 -6.21
C LYS A 242 6.96 -15.86 -5.14
N CYS A 243 7.37 -15.67 -3.88
CA CYS A 243 6.47 -15.31 -2.80
C CYS A 243 5.76 -13.97 -3.04
N GLN A 244 6.50 -12.96 -3.51
CA GLN A 244 5.95 -11.66 -3.90
C GLN A 244 4.84 -11.81 -4.95
N VAL A 245 5.10 -12.54 -6.04
CA VAL A 245 4.09 -12.80 -7.10
C VAL A 245 2.86 -13.49 -6.52
N LEU A 246 3.06 -14.55 -5.73
CA LEU A 246 1.98 -15.30 -5.11
C LEU A 246 1.11 -14.42 -4.20
N PHE A 247 1.72 -13.66 -3.29
CA PHE A 247 1.00 -12.80 -2.36
C PHE A 247 0.26 -11.67 -3.10
N PHE A 248 0.83 -11.11 -4.16
CA PHE A 248 0.12 -10.13 -4.98
C PHE A 248 -1.14 -10.72 -5.61
N LEU A 249 -1.04 -11.90 -6.24
CA LEU A 249 -2.19 -12.54 -6.90
C LEU A 249 -3.31 -12.89 -5.91
N ILE A 250 -2.95 -13.40 -4.72
CA ILE A 250 -3.92 -13.64 -3.64
C ILE A 250 -4.53 -12.32 -3.17
N GLY A 251 -3.72 -11.29 -2.98
CA GLY A 251 -4.19 -9.95 -2.59
C GLY A 251 -5.17 -9.37 -3.61
N ALA A 252 -4.84 -9.43 -4.89
CA ALA A 252 -5.69 -8.94 -5.98
C ALA A 252 -7.06 -9.63 -5.99
N PHE A 253 -7.11 -10.94 -5.71
CA PHE A 253 -8.37 -11.67 -5.57
C PHE A 253 -9.24 -11.07 -4.46
N PHE A 254 -8.69 -10.88 -3.26
CA PHE A 254 -9.43 -10.34 -2.09
C PHE A 254 -9.75 -8.84 -2.20
N PHE A 255 -8.99 -8.10 -3.00
CA PHE A 255 -9.29 -6.71 -3.34
C PHE A 255 -10.56 -6.61 -4.21
N SER A 256 -10.64 -7.41 -5.28
CA SER A 256 -11.77 -7.34 -6.23
C SER A 256 -13.01 -8.09 -5.74
N HIS A 257 -12.88 -9.04 -4.82
CA HIS A 257 -13.97 -9.87 -4.35
C HIS A 257 -14.20 -9.73 -2.84
N PRO A 258 -15.43 -9.39 -2.39
CA PRO A 258 -15.75 -9.19 -0.98
C PRO A 258 -15.96 -10.53 -0.24
N TYR A 259 -15.00 -11.44 -0.31
CA TYR A 259 -14.99 -12.69 0.45
C TYR A 259 -13.99 -12.61 1.61
N PRO A 260 -14.33 -13.13 2.80
CA PRO A 260 -15.48 -13.97 3.12
C PRO A 260 -16.74 -13.21 3.59
N GLU A 261 -16.74 -11.89 3.70
CA GLU A 261 -17.87 -11.11 4.25
C GLU A 261 -19.18 -11.26 3.45
N LYS A 262 -19.10 -11.57 2.16
CA LYS A 262 -20.25 -11.96 1.34
C LYS A 262 -20.83 -13.32 1.73
N TRP A 263 -20.01 -14.27 2.16
CA TRP A 263 -20.47 -15.58 2.66
C TRP A 263 -21.01 -15.49 4.08
N PHE A 264 -20.53 -14.54 4.87
CA PHE A 264 -20.96 -14.33 6.24
C PHE A 264 -21.40 -12.88 6.51
N PRO A 265 -22.50 -12.40 5.88
CA PRO A 265 -22.98 -11.04 6.07
C PRO A 265 -23.22 -10.73 7.56
N GLY A 266 -22.71 -9.59 8.02
CA GLY A 266 -22.84 -9.18 9.42
C GLY A 266 -21.96 -9.94 10.44
N LYS A 267 -21.13 -10.88 10.00
CA LYS A 267 -20.15 -11.55 10.89
C LYS A 267 -18.75 -10.94 10.81
N CYS A 268 -18.42 -10.27 9.70
CA CYS A 268 -17.10 -9.68 9.47
C CYS A 268 -17.00 -8.20 9.83
N HIS A 269 -17.75 -7.71 10.83
CA HIS A 269 -17.78 -6.28 11.18
C HIS A 269 -16.41 -5.71 11.56
N PHE A 270 -15.61 -6.48 12.29
CA PHE A 270 -14.32 -6.04 12.82
C PHE A 270 -13.14 -6.86 12.28
N PHE A 271 -13.36 -8.15 12.01
CA PHE A 271 -12.34 -9.11 11.61
C PHE A 271 -12.81 -9.95 10.43
N GLY A 272 -11.88 -10.36 9.56
CA GLY A 272 -12.15 -11.27 8.44
C GLY A 272 -12.80 -10.59 7.23
N GLN A 273 -12.58 -9.29 7.04
CA GLN A 273 -12.99 -8.59 5.82
C GLN A 273 -12.00 -8.89 4.68
N SER A 274 -12.47 -8.98 3.44
CA SER A 274 -11.60 -9.18 2.26
C SER A 274 -10.52 -8.12 2.18
N HIS A 275 -10.87 -6.87 2.51
CA HIS A 275 -9.93 -5.74 2.52
C HIS A 275 -8.80 -5.91 3.55
N GLN A 276 -9.06 -6.56 4.69
CA GLN A 276 -8.04 -6.87 5.68
C GLN A 276 -7.08 -7.95 5.17
N ILE A 277 -7.62 -8.98 4.53
CA ILE A 277 -6.84 -10.07 3.94
C ILE A 277 -5.97 -9.51 2.81
N PHE A 278 -6.54 -8.63 1.98
CA PHE A 278 -5.83 -7.87 0.96
C PHE A 278 -4.65 -7.09 1.54
N HIS A 279 -4.85 -6.30 2.60
CA HIS A 279 -3.77 -5.57 3.28
C HIS A 279 -2.66 -6.50 3.77
N VAL A 280 -3.01 -7.63 4.42
CA VAL A 280 -2.03 -8.61 4.88
C VAL A 280 -1.22 -9.19 3.70
N CYS A 281 -1.88 -9.56 2.61
CA CYS A 281 -1.21 -10.09 1.42
C CYS A 281 -0.30 -9.04 0.76
N LEU A 282 -0.74 -7.78 0.68
CA LEU A 282 0.07 -6.68 0.16
C LEU A 282 1.32 -6.45 1.02
N VAL A 283 1.18 -6.45 2.35
CA VAL A 283 2.32 -6.32 3.27
C VAL A 283 3.32 -7.46 3.04
N LEU A 284 2.86 -8.71 2.98
CA LEU A 284 3.74 -9.85 2.72
C LEU A 284 4.39 -9.78 1.34
N CYS A 285 3.66 -9.31 0.33
CA CYS A 285 4.19 -9.03 -1.00
C CYS A 285 5.32 -7.99 -0.96
N THR A 286 5.11 -6.86 -0.30
CA THR A 286 6.12 -5.80 -0.19
C THR A 286 7.33 -6.24 0.62
N LEU A 287 7.14 -6.94 1.74
CA LEU A 287 8.27 -7.47 2.52
C LEU A 287 9.10 -8.46 1.69
N ALA A 288 8.45 -9.38 0.98
CA ALA A 288 9.15 -10.31 0.09
C ALA A 288 9.87 -9.57 -1.06
N GLN A 289 9.24 -8.55 -1.66
CA GLN A 289 9.86 -7.74 -2.70
C GLN A 289 11.11 -7.02 -2.21
N ILE A 290 11.03 -6.35 -1.05
CA ILE A 290 12.16 -5.62 -0.49
C ILE A 290 13.32 -6.56 -0.20
N GLU A 291 13.06 -7.74 0.39
CA GLU A 291 14.11 -8.74 0.61
C GLU A 291 14.72 -9.25 -0.71
N ALA A 292 13.89 -9.54 -1.72
CA ALA A 292 14.39 -9.97 -3.03
C ALA A 292 15.28 -8.90 -3.69
N VAL A 293 14.83 -7.64 -3.70
CA VAL A 293 15.54 -6.52 -4.29
C VAL A 293 16.84 -6.21 -3.54
N VAL A 294 16.86 -6.33 -2.21
CA VAL A 294 18.10 -6.19 -1.42
C VAL A 294 19.11 -7.28 -1.78
N LEU A 295 18.66 -8.53 -1.91
CA LEU A 295 19.53 -9.64 -2.32
C LEU A 295 20.06 -9.45 -3.74
N ASP A 296 19.24 -8.94 -4.67
CA ASP A 296 19.68 -8.63 -6.03
C ASP A 296 20.67 -7.45 -6.07
N TYR A 297 20.43 -6.39 -5.29
CA TYR A 297 21.36 -5.28 -5.12
C TYR A 297 22.73 -5.78 -4.66
N GLU A 298 22.78 -6.70 -3.70
CA GLU A 298 24.04 -7.23 -3.16
C GLU A 298 24.75 -8.18 -4.11
N SER A 299 24.01 -9.07 -4.78
CA SER A 299 24.59 -10.18 -5.53
C SER A 299 24.80 -9.92 -7.03
N ARG A 300 24.08 -8.94 -7.61
CA ARG A 300 23.99 -8.76 -9.07
C ARG A 300 24.63 -7.48 -9.59
N ARG A 301 25.55 -6.88 -8.83
CA ARG A 301 26.24 -5.62 -9.21
C ARG A 301 26.86 -5.64 -10.59
N HIS A 302 27.55 -6.71 -10.94
CA HIS A 302 28.15 -6.86 -12.27
C HIS A 302 27.13 -6.81 -13.42
N ILE A 303 25.87 -7.20 -13.19
CA ILE A 303 24.81 -7.18 -14.19
C ILE A 303 24.21 -5.78 -14.28
N TYR A 304 23.69 -5.25 -13.18
CA TYR A 304 22.97 -3.98 -13.22
C TYR A 304 23.90 -2.79 -13.53
N SER A 305 25.17 -2.82 -13.12
CA SER A 305 26.12 -1.76 -13.49
C SER A 305 26.41 -1.76 -15.00
N ALA A 306 26.46 -2.94 -15.63
CA ALA A 306 26.65 -3.05 -17.07
C ALA A 306 25.41 -2.63 -17.87
N LEU A 307 24.21 -2.95 -17.37
CA LEU A 307 22.96 -2.65 -18.07
C LEU A 307 22.51 -1.19 -17.90
N GLN A 308 22.71 -0.61 -16.71
CA GLN A 308 22.11 0.67 -16.35
C GLN A 308 23.07 1.86 -16.47
N GLY A 309 24.38 1.64 -16.54
CA GLY A 309 25.38 2.72 -16.65
C GLY A 309 25.11 3.88 -15.67
N ASP A 310 25.19 5.12 -16.16
CA ASP A 310 24.98 6.35 -15.38
C ASP A 310 23.51 6.86 -15.37
N LEU A 311 22.55 6.05 -15.82
CA LEU A 311 21.14 6.44 -15.94
C LEU A 311 20.41 6.65 -14.58
N ALA A 312 21.10 6.45 -13.45
CA ALA A 312 20.53 6.55 -12.11
C ALA A 312 19.78 7.87 -11.86
N HIS A 313 20.33 9.00 -12.32
CA HIS A 313 19.71 10.33 -12.16
C HIS A 313 18.37 10.46 -12.89
N ASN A 314 18.22 9.79 -14.04
CA ASN A 314 16.97 9.84 -14.81
C ASN A 314 15.82 9.17 -14.04
N PHE A 315 16.11 8.13 -13.25
CA PHE A 315 15.10 7.45 -12.44
C PHE A 315 14.60 8.29 -11.26
N SER A 316 15.44 9.13 -10.66
CA SER A 316 14.98 10.07 -9.63
C SER A 316 14.08 11.15 -10.20
N VAL A 317 14.40 11.67 -11.39
CA VAL A 317 13.56 12.66 -12.10
C VAL A 317 12.18 12.07 -12.44
N LEU A 318 12.14 10.85 -12.98
CA LEU A 318 10.89 10.15 -13.28
C LEU A 318 10.07 9.85 -12.00
N CYS A 319 10.73 9.56 -10.88
CA CYS A 319 10.08 9.42 -9.58
C CYS A 319 9.38 10.71 -9.16
N LEU A 320 10.12 11.84 -9.18
CA LEU A 320 9.59 13.16 -8.83
C LEU A 320 8.41 13.54 -9.73
N PHE A 321 8.55 13.32 -11.04
CA PHE A 321 7.47 13.55 -12.00
C PHE A 321 6.22 12.74 -11.65
N THR A 322 6.37 11.44 -11.35
CA THR A 322 5.26 10.56 -10.94
C THR A 322 4.56 11.06 -9.68
N VAL A 323 5.35 11.46 -8.66
CA VAL A 323 4.84 12.04 -7.41
C VAL A 323 4.05 13.32 -7.70
N THR A 324 4.65 14.25 -8.45
CA THR A 324 4.03 15.55 -8.77
C THR A 324 2.71 15.37 -9.52
N CYS A 325 2.68 14.57 -10.59
CA CYS A 325 1.45 14.32 -11.36
C CYS A 325 0.35 13.68 -10.50
N SER A 326 0.71 12.73 -9.65
CA SER A 326 -0.23 12.04 -8.76
C SER A 326 -0.79 12.98 -7.68
N VAL A 327 0.06 13.79 -7.04
CA VAL A 327 -0.34 14.79 -6.03
C VAL A 327 -1.23 15.86 -6.65
N LEU A 328 -0.87 16.39 -7.83
CA LEU A 328 -1.71 17.38 -8.54
C LEU A 328 -3.08 16.80 -8.89
N THR A 329 -3.13 15.52 -9.30
CA THR A 329 -4.39 14.83 -9.57
C THR A 329 -5.24 14.69 -8.31
N ALA A 330 -4.65 14.24 -7.19
CA ALA A 330 -5.34 14.15 -5.91
C ALA A 330 -5.86 15.51 -5.42
N ALA A 331 -5.06 16.57 -5.53
CA ALA A 331 -5.45 17.93 -5.15
C ALA A 331 -6.59 18.47 -6.01
N TYR A 332 -6.52 18.26 -7.33
CA TYR A 332 -7.60 18.61 -8.25
C TYR A 332 -8.91 17.88 -7.90
N MET A 333 -8.83 16.58 -7.61
CA MET A 333 -9.99 15.77 -7.25
C MET A 333 -10.57 16.16 -5.88
N ALA A 334 -9.73 16.48 -4.89
CA ALA A 334 -10.16 17.01 -3.60
C ALA A 334 -10.91 18.35 -3.76
N ARG A 335 -10.43 19.24 -4.64
CA ARG A 335 -11.15 20.49 -4.97
C ARG A 335 -12.51 20.22 -5.61
N LYS A 336 -12.60 19.25 -6.52
CA LYS A 336 -13.89 18.80 -7.08
C LYS A 336 -14.85 18.27 -6.03
N VAL A 337 -14.35 17.47 -5.08
CA VAL A 337 -15.15 16.99 -3.94
C VAL A 337 -15.64 18.15 -3.09
N LYS A 338 -14.76 19.11 -2.74
CA LYS A 338 -15.13 20.28 -1.95
C LYS A 338 -16.28 21.06 -2.60
N ASN A 339 -16.18 21.34 -3.90
CA ASN A 339 -17.24 22.02 -4.64
C ASN A 339 -18.54 21.21 -4.64
N LYS A 340 -18.47 19.90 -4.90
CA LYS A 340 -19.62 18.99 -4.89
C LYS A 340 -20.33 18.93 -3.54
N LEU A 341 -19.58 19.02 -2.44
CA LEU A 341 -20.15 19.03 -1.08
C LEU A 341 -20.72 20.41 -0.72
N GLY A 342 -20.10 21.51 -1.17
CA GLY A 342 -20.67 22.86 -0.99
C GLY A 342 -22.05 23.00 -1.62
N PHE A 343 -22.24 22.50 -2.84
CA PHE A 343 -23.57 22.46 -3.50
C PHE A 343 -24.61 21.55 -2.83
N LYS A 344 -24.26 20.74 -1.82
CA LYS A 344 -25.24 19.98 -1.02
C LYS A 344 -25.69 20.75 0.23
N GLU A 345 -24.91 21.73 0.66
CA GLU A 345 -25.17 22.52 1.87
C GLU A 345 -25.98 23.79 1.56
N GLU A 346 -26.00 24.22 0.29
CA GLU A 346 -26.96 25.18 -0.30
C GLU A 346 -28.25 24.48 -0.75
#